data_AF-A0A8I1WZS9-F1
#
_entry.id   AF-A0A8I1WZS9-F1
#
_cell.length_a   1.000
_cell.length_b   1.000
_cell.length_c   1.000
_cell.angle_alpha   90.00
_cell.angle_beta   90.00
_cell.angle_gamma   90.00
#
_symmetry.space_group_name_H-M   'P 1'
#
loop_
_entity.id
_entity.type
_entity.pdbx_description
1 polymer ?
#
loop_
_entity_poly.entity_id
_entity_poly.type
_entity_poly.pdbx_seq_one_letter_code
_entity_poly.pdbx_strand_id
1 'polypeptide(L)'
;MSLDTAEKQKLIETHQVHPTDTGSAEVQVALLSKRISKLSDHLQGNIHDFASRQGLLKMIGKRKRLLSFIKDKNVQRYQELLKKIGIRG
;
A
#
# COMPACT_ATOMS: atom_id res chain seq x y z
N MET A 1 4.34 -11.36 6.84
CA MET A 1 5.63 -11.46 6.11
C MET A 1 6.22 -10.08 5.90
N SER A 2 7.51 -9.92 6.14
CA SER A 2 8.26 -8.69 5.89
C SER A 2 8.47 -8.46 4.39
N LEU A 3 8.55 -7.20 3.99
CA LEU A 3 9.10 -6.84 2.68
C LEU A 3 10.61 -6.97 2.75
N ASP A 4 11.21 -7.49 1.70
CA ASP A 4 12.66 -7.44 1.55
C ASP A 4 13.13 -5.98 1.47
N THR A 5 14.33 -5.70 1.97
CA THR A 5 14.88 -4.33 2.00
C THR A 5 15.05 -3.77 0.59
N ALA A 6 15.49 -4.59 -0.37
CA ALA A 6 15.67 -4.16 -1.75
C ALA A 6 14.33 -3.88 -2.44
N GLU A 7 13.32 -4.75 -2.23
CA GLU A 7 11.97 -4.50 -2.75
C GLU A 7 11.37 -3.22 -2.18
N LYS A 8 11.53 -3.00 -0.87
CA LYS A 8 11.02 -1.81 -0.19
C LYS A 8 11.65 -0.54 -0.75
N GLN A 9 12.96 -0.54 -0.96
CA GLN A 9 13.69 0.59 -1.51
C GLN A 9 13.23 0.94 -2.93
N LYS A 10 13.10 -0.06 -3.82
CA LYS A 10 12.56 0.13 -5.18
C LYS A 10 11.16 0.73 -5.19
N LEU A 11 10.29 0.28 -4.28
CA LEU A 11 8.94 0.82 -4.12
C LEU A 11 8.94 2.29 -3.67
N ILE A 12 9.85 2.66 -2.76
CA ILE A 12 10.01 4.05 -2.33
C ILE A 12 10.47 4.90 -3.51
N GLU A 13 11.56 4.52 -4.17
CA GLU A 13 12.13 5.27 -5.30
C GLU A 13 11.14 5.46 -6.45
N THR A 14 10.29 4.46 -6.71
CA THR A 14 9.28 4.54 -7.77
C THR A 14 8.14 5.50 -7.42
N HIS A 15 7.80 5.67 -6.14
CA HIS A 15 6.60 6.40 -5.70
C HIS A 15 6.88 7.67 -4.90
N GLN A 16 8.15 7.99 -4.64
CA GLN A 16 8.57 9.19 -3.93
C GLN A 16 8.20 10.46 -4.70
N VAL A 17 7.78 11.50 -3.98
CA VAL A 17 7.48 12.81 -4.57
C VAL A 17 8.77 13.61 -4.80
N HIS A 18 9.78 13.39 -3.96
CA HIS A 18 11.10 13.99 -4.05
C HIS A 18 12.17 12.97 -3.61
N PRO A 19 13.47 13.18 -3.89
CA PRO A 19 14.52 12.17 -3.70
C PRO A 19 14.72 11.64 -2.27
N THR A 20 14.26 12.39 -1.27
CA THR A 20 14.37 12.06 0.15
C THR A 20 13.05 11.64 0.78
N ASP A 21 11.99 11.52 -0.02
CA ASP A 21 10.65 11.20 0.46
C ASP A 21 10.51 9.71 0.74
N THR A 22 10.48 9.38 2.03
CA THR A 22 10.28 8.01 2.52
C THR A 22 8.92 7.82 3.19
N GLY A 23 8.13 8.90 3.34
CA GLY A 23 7.02 8.97 4.28
C GLY A 23 5.73 9.56 3.73
N SER A 24 5.71 10.04 2.48
CA SER A 24 4.50 10.56 1.86
C SER A 24 3.36 9.55 1.83
N ALA A 25 2.15 10.08 1.69
CA ALA A 25 0.96 9.25 1.59
C ALA A 25 1.04 8.31 0.37
N GLU A 26 1.63 8.76 -0.74
CA GLU A 26 1.88 7.98 -1.95
C GLU A 26 2.78 6.77 -1.68
N VAL A 27 3.95 6.99 -1.08
CA VAL A 27 4.91 5.94 -0.73
C VAL A 27 4.28 4.95 0.25
N GLN A 28 3.59 5.44 1.28
CA GLN A 28 2.91 4.59 2.26
C GLN A 28 1.82 3.72 1.61
N VAL A 29 1.02 4.27 0.68
CA VAL A 29 -0.02 3.53 -0.04
C VAL A 29 0.61 2.45 -0.92
N ALA A 30 1.71 2.74 -1.62
CA ALA A 30 2.43 1.75 -2.44
C ALA A 30 2.97 0.59 -1.59
N LEU A 31 3.63 0.90 -0.47
CA LEU A 31 4.14 -0.10 0.47
C LEU A 31 3.04 -0.97 1.09
N LEU A 32 1.93 -0.34 1.53
CA LEU A 32 0.78 -1.07 2.06
C LEU A 32 0.16 -1.97 0.99
N SER A 33 0.09 -1.52 -0.26
CA SER A 33 -0.49 -2.29 -1.35
C SER A 33 0.31 -3.54 -1.66
N LYS A 34 1.65 -3.45 -1.69
CA LYS A 34 2.49 -4.64 -1.88
C LYS A 34 2.36 -5.62 -0.71
N ARG A 35 2.29 -5.12 0.53
CA ARG A 35 2.07 -5.97 1.73
C ARG A 35 0.72 -6.65 1.72
N ILE A 36 -0.33 -5.94 1.34
CA ILE A 36 -1.70 -6.47 1.21
C ILE A 36 -1.73 -7.60 0.18
N SER A 37 -1.11 -7.41 -0.99
CA SER A 37 -1.01 -8.46 -2.02
C SER A 37 -0.32 -9.70 -1.47
N LYS A 38 0.90 -9.56 -0.92
CA LYS A 38 1.66 -10.70 -0.35
C LYS A 38 0.88 -11.42 0.76
N LEU A 39 0.20 -10.68 1.63
CA LEU A 39 -0.56 -11.28 2.73
C LEU A 39 -1.85 -11.96 2.23
N SER A 40 -2.48 -11.39 1.20
CA SER A 40 -3.65 -12.01 0.56
C SER A 40 -3.28 -13.37 -0.04
N ASP A 41 -2.16 -13.43 -0.77
CA ASP A 41 -1.67 -14.68 -1.38
C ASP A 41 -1.33 -15.73 -0.29
N HIS A 42 -0.69 -15.31 0.79
CA HIS A 42 -0.42 -16.19 1.94
C HIS A 42 -1.70 -16.77 2.56
N LEU A 43 -2.73 -15.94 2.74
CA LEU A 43 -3.99 -16.34 3.36
C LEU A 43 -4.85 -17.25 2.47
N GLN A 44 -4.62 -17.29 1.15
CA GLN A 44 -5.28 -18.26 0.28
C GLN A 44 -4.92 -19.71 0.65
N GLY A 45 -3.66 -19.97 1.01
CA GLY A 45 -3.22 -21.28 1.49
C GLY A 45 -3.42 -21.50 3.00
N ASN A 46 -3.68 -20.44 3.77
CA ASN A 46 -3.74 -20.48 5.23
C ASN A 46 -5.09 -19.95 5.74
N ILE A 47 -6.17 -20.66 5.40
CA ILE A 47 -7.55 -20.21 5.65
C ILE A 47 -7.86 -19.99 7.14
N HIS A 48 -7.20 -20.74 8.03
CA HIS A 48 -7.39 -20.70 9.48
C HIS A 48 -6.52 -19.64 10.19
N ASP A 49 -5.67 -18.90 9.48
CA ASP A 49 -4.91 -17.79 10.08
C ASP A 49 -5.78 -16.53 10.22
N PHE A 50 -6.60 -16.52 11.27
CA PHE A 50 -7.50 -15.41 11.59
C PHE A 50 -6.75 -14.17 12.11
N ALA A 51 -5.62 -14.35 12.78
CA ALA A 51 -4.82 -13.25 13.32
C ALA A 51 -4.20 -12.41 12.18
N SER A 52 -3.61 -13.07 11.19
CA SER A 52 -3.11 -12.40 9.99
C SER A 52 -4.23 -11.77 9.17
N ARG A 53 -5.40 -12.41 9.07
CA ARG A 53 -6.58 -11.82 8.42
C ARG A 53 -7.03 -10.52 9.10
N GLN A 54 -7.01 -10.45 10.42
CA GLN A 54 -7.29 -9.22 11.15
C GLN A 54 -6.25 -8.13 10.83
N GLY A 55 -4.97 -8.50 10.76
CA GLY A 55 -3.90 -7.61 10.31
C GLY A 55 -4.11 -7.07 8.89
N LEU A 56 -4.55 -7.94 7.97
CA LEU A 56 -4.90 -7.57 6.59
C LEU A 56 -6.00 -6.51 6.57
N LEU A 57 -7.09 -6.71 7.31
CA LEU A 57 -8.19 -5.75 7.39
C LEU A 57 -7.75 -4.39 7.92
N LYS A 58 -6.89 -4.37 8.96
CA LYS A 58 -6.30 -3.12 9.49
C LYS A 58 -5.45 -2.41 8.43
N MET A 59 -4.66 -3.14 7.64
CA MET A 59 -3.85 -2.55 6.56
C MET A 59 -4.72 -1.98 5.43
N ILE A 60 -5.78 -2.68 5.02
CA ILE A 60 -6.74 -2.21 4.03
C ILE A 60 -7.42 -0.92 4.52
N GLY A 61 -7.86 -0.89 5.78
CA GLY A 61 -8.47 0.29 6.40
C GLY A 61 -7.50 1.49 6.43
N LYS A 62 -6.24 1.28 6.81
CA LYS A 62 -5.21 2.33 6.80
C LYS A 62 -4.97 2.87 5.38
N ARG A 63 -4.86 1.97 4.38
CA ARG A 63 -4.70 2.37 2.97
C ARG A 63 -5.87 3.21 2.48
N LYS A 64 -7.11 2.80 2.82
CA LYS A 64 -8.33 3.56 2.45
C LYS A 64 -8.33 4.97 3.03
N ARG A 65 -7.91 5.15 4.28
CA ARG A 65 -7.79 6.48 4.92
C ARG A 65 -6.76 7.36 4.22
N LEU A 66 -5.59 6.81 3.88
CA LEU A 66 -4.55 7.54 3.15
C LEU A 66 -5.01 7.94 1.74
N LEU A 67 -5.68 7.03 1.04
CA LEU A 67 -6.25 7.33 -0.27
C LEU A 67 -7.32 8.43 -0.21
N SER A 68 -8.19 8.42 0.81
CA SER A 68 -9.14 9.52 1.05
C SER A 68 -8.42 10.84 1.26
N PHE A 69 -7.40 10.86 2.12
CA PHE A 69 -6.60 12.06 2.37
C PHE A 69 -5.95 12.63 1.10
N ILE A 70 -5.40 11.78 0.23
CA ILE A 70 -4.83 12.23 -1.05
C ILE A 70 -5.94 12.77 -1.96
N LYS A 71 -7.08 12.08 -2.05
CA LYS A 71 -8.22 12.51 -2.86
C LYS A 71 -8.75 13.88 -2.43
N ASP A 72 -8.89 14.10 -1.13
CA ASP A 72 -9.41 15.35 -0.55
C ASP A 72 -8.45 16.52 -0.82
N LYS A 73 -7.14 16.25 -0.88
CA LYS A 73 -6.13 17.27 -1.20
C LYS A 73 -5.97 17.52 -2.69
N ASN A 74 -5.95 16.46 -3.50
CA ASN A 74 -5.72 16.53 -4.93
C ASN A 74 -6.26 15.28 -5.64
N VAL A 75 -7.38 15.45 -6.33
CA VAL A 75 -8.06 14.38 -7.06
C VAL A 75 -7.21 13.82 -8.22
N GLN A 76 -6.41 14.66 -8.88
CA GLN A 76 -5.56 14.23 -9.99
C GLN A 76 -4.43 13.30 -9.51
N ARG A 77 -3.73 13.69 -8.42
CA ARG A 77 -2.72 12.83 -7.76
C ARG A 77 -3.32 11.50 -7.33
N TYR A 78 -4.53 11.51 -6.78
CA TYR A 78 -5.24 10.30 -6.39
C TYR A 78 -5.48 9.36 -7.59
N GLN A 79 -5.96 9.89 -8.72
CA GLN A 79 -6.22 9.10 -9.92
C GLN A 79 -4.93 8.53 -10.53
N GLU A 80 -3.87 9.33 -10.59
CA GLU A 80 -2.55 8.88 -11.06
C GLU A 80 -1.99 7.78 -10.17
N LEU A 81 -2.11 7.93 -8.85
CA LEU A 81 -1.67 6.91 -7.90
C LEU A 81 -2.45 5.60 -8.05
N LEU A 82 -3.78 5.67 -8.23
CA LEU A 82 -4.60 4.48 -8.46
C LEU A 82 -4.19 3.74 -9.73
N LYS A 83 -3.97 4.48 -10.84
CA LYS A 83 -3.49 3.90 -12.09
C LYS A 83 -2.13 3.22 -11.91
N LYS A 84 -1.21 3.88 -11.21
CA LYS A 84 0.15 3.38 -11.00
C LYS A 84 0.20 2.11 -10.14
N ILE A 85 -0.67 1.99 -9.15
CA ILE A 85 -0.69 0.84 -8.23
C ILE A 85 -1.67 -0.26 -8.73
N GLY A 86 -2.56 0.06 -9.68
CA GLY A 86 -3.48 -0.92 -10.26
C GLY A 86 -4.61 -1.32 -9.30
N ILE A 87 -5.00 -0.45 -8.37
CA ILE A 87 -6.07 -0.72 -7.40
C ILE A 87 -7.35 -0.03 -7.87
N ARG A 88 -8.48 -0.73 -7.76
CA ARG A 88 -9.81 -0.13 -7.88
C ARG A 88 -10.22 0.40 -6.51
N GLY A 89 -10.59 1.68 -6.46
CA GLY A 89 -10.96 2.41 -5.25
C GLY A 89 -12.14 1.78 -4.50
#